data_AF-A0A960S8V5-F1
#
_entry.id   AF-A0A960S8V5-F1
#
_cell.length_a   1.000
_cell.length_b   1.000
_cell.length_c   1.000
_cell.angle_alpha   90.00
_cell.angle_beta   90.00
_cell.angle_gamma   90.00
#
_symmetry.space_group_name_H-M   'P 1'
#
loop_
_entity.id
_entity.type
_entity.pdbx_description
1 polymer ?
#
loop_
_entity_poly.entity_id
_entity_poly.type
_entity_poly.pdbx_seq_one_letter_code
_entity_poly.pdbx_strand_id
1 'polypeptide(L)'
;MKIKEAKMCKFRPFFSMFVCLVAFSVKVVGAESHTYQDQRKQLDYDEEYFEINEGFEKLRHILLHLMKSTGKIAAYCEIKEHGREVSETQLLDEALPDLYMHALQIANLFELDLGAKYEERIASNIARFGGVSK
;
A
#
# COMPACT_ATOMS: atom_id res chain seq x y z
N MET A 1 -8.30 58.25 55.50
CA MET A 1 -6.99 57.72 55.05
C MET A 1 -7.06 57.49 53.55
N LYS A 2 -6.38 58.31 52.75
CA LYS A 2 -6.40 58.26 51.27
C LYS A 2 -5.39 57.21 50.81
N ILE A 3 -5.82 56.23 50.02
CA ILE A 3 -4.93 55.32 49.29
C ILE A 3 -5.05 55.67 47.81
N LYS A 4 -3.88 55.96 47.21
CA LYS A 4 -3.68 56.36 45.83
C LYS A 4 -3.76 55.17 44.87
N GLU A 5 -3.97 55.54 43.61
CA GLU A 5 -4.14 54.75 42.40
C GLU A 5 -3.20 53.55 42.19
N ALA A 6 -3.72 52.51 41.54
CA ALA A 6 -2.95 51.69 40.61
C ALA A 6 -3.75 51.58 39.29
N LYS A 7 -3.24 52.25 38.24
CA LYS A 7 -3.55 52.00 36.84
C LYS A 7 -2.62 50.92 36.30
N MET A 8 -3.02 50.34 35.16
CA MET A 8 -2.35 49.34 34.30
C MET A 8 -2.78 47.90 34.60
N CYS A 9 -3.09 47.04 33.63
CA CYS A 9 -2.81 47.05 32.20
C CYS A 9 -3.89 46.23 31.47
N LYS A 10 -4.25 46.65 30.25
CA LYS A 10 -5.15 45.88 29.35
C LYS A 10 -4.42 44.60 28.92
N PHE A 11 -4.96 43.43 29.27
CA PHE A 11 -4.48 42.13 28.80
C PHE A 11 -5.53 41.49 27.87
N ARG A 12 -5.37 41.72 26.57
CA ARG A 12 -5.75 40.80 25.48
C ARG A 12 -4.46 40.67 24.67
N PRO A 13 -4.01 39.47 24.23
CA PRO A 13 -4.80 38.53 23.41
C PRO A 13 -4.47 37.06 23.72
N PHE A 14 -4.99 36.10 22.94
CA PHE A 14 -4.34 34.81 22.53
C PHE A 14 -5.30 33.66 22.23
N PHE A 15 -6.63 33.81 22.37
CA PHE A 15 -7.54 32.68 22.13
C PHE A 15 -8.02 32.50 20.66
N SER A 16 -7.50 33.26 19.71
CA SER A 16 -7.96 33.21 18.30
C SER A 16 -7.05 32.43 17.35
N MET A 17 -5.86 31.99 17.79
CA MET A 17 -4.87 31.34 16.91
C MET A 17 -4.75 29.83 17.13
N PHE A 18 -5.62 29.23 17.94
CA PHE A 18 -5.65 27.77 18.11
C PHE A 18 -6.76 27.09 17.28
N VAL A 19 -7.79 27.84 16.89
CA VAL A 19 -8.93 27.29 16.12
C VAL A 19 -8.60 27.15 14.62
N CYS A 20 -7.67 27.93 14.09
CA CYS A 20 -7.24 27.80 12.68
C CYS A 20 -6.22 26.68 12.42
N LEU A 21 -5.48 26.22 13.44
CA LEU A 21 -4.47 25.16 13.27
C LEU A 21 -5.07 23.75 13.33
N VAL A 22 -6.20 23.57 14.04
CA VAL A 22 -6.92 22.28 14.07
C VAL A 22 -7.73 22.04 12.78
N ALA A 23 -8.08 23.10 12.04
CA ALA A 23 -8.80 22.97 10.77
C ALA A 23 -7.90 22.59 9.56
N PHE A 24 -6.57 22.67 9.70
CA PHE A 24 -5.62 22.28 8.65
C PHE A 24 -5.03 20.88 8.86
N SER A 25 -5.32 20.22 9.98
CA SER A 25 -4.83 18.87 10.30
C SER A 25 -5.83 17.75 10.03
N VAL A 26 -6.98 18.03 9.40
CA VAL A 26 -8.03 17.03 9.14
C VAL A 26 -8.58 17.17 7.71
N LYS A 27 -7.68 17.16 6.72
CA LYS A 27 -8.01 16.87 5.31
C LYS A 27 -7.02 15.91 4.64
N VAL A 28 -6.45 15.00 5.42
CA VAL A 28 -5.95 13.71 4.90
C VAL A 28 -6.92 12.63 5.39
N VAL A 29 -8.18 12.77 4.97
CA VAL A 29 -9.20 11.74 5.16
C VAL A 29 -9.61 11.33 3.76
N GLY A 30 -9.24 10.10 3.39
CA GLY A 30 -10.09 9.27 2.54
C GLY A 30 -9.76 9.17 1.06
N ALA A 31 -8.52 9.29 0.63
CA ALA A 31 -8.10 8.55 -0.56
C ALA A 31 -7.48 7.24 -0.06
N GLU A 32 -8.32 6.25 0.25
CA GLU A 32 -7.81 4.89 0.44
C GLU A 32 -6.95 4.54 -0.79
N SER A 33 -5.75 4.00 -0.56
CA SER A 33 -4.91 3.60 -1.68
C SER A 33 -5.69 2.58 -2.53
N HIS A 34 -5.57 2.67 -3.86
CA HIS A 34 -6.23 1.73 -4.76
C HIS A 34 -5.91 0.27 -4.38
N THR A 35 -4.68 0.03 -3.91
CA THR A 35 -4.22 -1.25 -3.41
C THR A 35 -4.94 -1.72 -2.16
N TYR A 36 -5.23 -0.84 -1.19
CA TYR A 36 -6.01 -1.20 -0.01
C TYR A 36 -7.43 -1.66 -0.41
N GLN A 37 -8.07 -0.95 -1.33
CA GLN A 37 -9.40 -1.30 -1.81
C GLN A 37 -9.41 -2.65 -2.54
N ASP A 38 -8.41 -2.90 -3.39
CA ASP A 38 -8.28 -4.19 -4.07
C ASP A 38 -7.95 -5.32 -3.10
N GLN A 39 -7.16 -5.05 -2.07
CA GLN A 39 -6.88 -6.00 -1.00
C GLN A 39 -8.16 -6.40 -0.25
N ARG A 40 -9.06 -5.45 0.02
CA ARG A 40 -10.38 -5.72 0.61
C ARG A 40 -11.26 -6.55 -0.30
N LYS A 41 -11.36 -6.21 -1.59
CA LYS A 41 -12.11 -7.02 -2.57
C LYS A 41 -11.57 -8.44 -2.67
N GLN A 42 -10.24 -8.61 -2.63
CA GLN A 42 -9.63 -9.94 -2.64
C GLN A 42 -9.98 -10.73 -1.38
N LEU A 43 -10.01 -10.09 -0.21
CA LEU A 43 -10.42 -10.75 1.02
C LEU A 43 -11.86 -11.22 0.93
N ASP A 44 -12.78 -10.35 0.49
CA ASP A 44 -14.20 -10.69 0.34
C ASP A 44 -14.40 -11.85 -0.66
N TYR A 45 -13.66 -11.83 -1.79
CA TYR A 45 -13.66 -12.93 -2.76
C TYR A 45 -13.11 -14.24 -2.17
N ASP A 46 -12.01 -14.18 -1.42
CA ASP A 46 -11.42 -15.35 -0.79
C ASP A 46 -12.37 -15.96 0.25
N GLU A 47 -13.05 -15.14 1.05
CA GLU A 47 -14.02 -15.60 2.05
C GLU A 47 -15.21 -16.33 1.41
N GLU A 48 -15.62 -15.91 0.21
CA GLU A 48 -16.75 -16.51 -0.51
C GLU A 48 -16.36 -17.79 -1.28
N TYR A 49 -15.18 -17.82 -1.90
CA TYR A 49 -14.83 -18.83 -2.90
C TYR A 49 -13.64 -19.71 -2.55
N PHE A 50 -12.87 -19.38 -1.51
CA PHE A 50 -11.63 -20.07 -1.18
C PHE A 50 -11.82 -20.98 0.02
N GLU A 51 -11.52 -22.28 -0.12
CA GLU A 51 -11.79 -23.27 0.93
C GLU A 51 -10.63 -23.46 1.93
N ILE A 52 -9.41 -22.98 1.57
CA ILE A 52 -8.21 -23.11 2.40
C ILE A 52 -8.03 -21.83 3.20
N ASN A 53 -8.59 -21.81 4.41
CA ASN A 53 -8.84 -20.53 5.07
C ASN A 53 -7.71 -19.99 5.92
N GLU A 54 -6.80 -20.82 6.47
CA GLU A 54 -5.91 -20.32 7.53
C GLU A 54 -4.51 -20.95 7.56
N GLY A 55 -3.57 -20.18 8.13
CA GLY A 55 -2.25 -20.63 8.54
C GLY A 55 -1.29 -20.99 7.40
N PHE A 56 -0.36 -21.90 7.71
CA PHE A 56 0.74 -22.27 6.80
C PHE A 56 0.25 -22.97 5.53
N GLU A 57 -0.85 -23.73 5.58
CA GLU A 57 -1.40 -24.40 4.39
C GLU A 57 -1.91 -23.39 3.36
N LYS A 58 -2.55 -22.31 3.81
CA LYS A 58 -2.94 -21.19 2.92
C LYS A 58 -1.70 -20.55 2.28
N LEU A 59 -0.66 -20.27 3.06
CA LEU A 59 0.61 -19.72 2.53
C LEU A 59 1.26 -20.66 1.51
N ARG A 60 1.35 -21.96 1.82
CA ARG A 60 1.91 -22.98 0.92
C ARG A 60 1.12 -23.06 -0.38
N HIS A 61 -0.21 -23.02 -0.31
CA HIS A 61 -1.06 -23.03 -1.48
C HIS A 61 -0.84 -21.79 -2.35
N ILE A 62 -0.83 -20.59 -1.76
CA ILE A 62 -0.55 -19.35 -2.49
C ILE A 62 0.83 -19.41 -3.14
N LEU A 63 1.84 -19.93 -2.45
CA LEU A 63 3.20 -20.09 -2.98
C LEU A 63 3.24 -21.00 -4.21
N LEU A 64 2.47 -22.10 -4.24
CA LEU A 64 2.38 -22.97 -5.42
C LEU A 64 1.85 -22.21 -6.64
N HIS A 65 0.85 -21.36 -6.45
CA HIS A 65 0.31 -20.56 -7.55
C HIS A 65 1.27 -19.44 -7.98
N LEU A 66 1.96 -18.78 -7.05
CA LEU A 66 3.02 -17.81 -7.40
C LEU A 66 4.11 -18.43 -8.26
N MET A 67 4.54 -19.66 -7.94
CA MET A 67 5.51 -20.40 -8.74
C MET A 67 4.99 -20.69 -10.15
N LYS A 68 3.70 -21.06 -10.27
CA LYS A 68 3.06 -21.28 -11.58
C LYS A 68 3.07 -20.01 -12.43
N SER A 69 2.66 -18.87 -11.87
CA SER A 69 2.61 -17.60 -12.60
C SER A 69 4.00 -17.11 -12.98
N THR A 70 4.99 -17.25 -12.08
CA THR A 70 6.39 -16.95 -12.38
C THR A 70 6.94 -17.85 -13.49
N GLY A 71 6.54 -19.14 -13.51
CA GLY A 71 6.88 -20.07 -14.59
C GLY A 71 6.36 -19.63 -15.96
N LYS A 72 5.15 -19.08 -16.04
CA LYS A 72 4.61 -18.50 -17.29
C LYS A 72 5.48 -17.35 -17.80
N ILE A 73 5.93 -16.47 -16.89
CA ILE A 73 6.83 -15.35 -17.23
C ILE A 73 8.17 -15.89 -17.73
N ALA A 74 8.76 -16.86 -17.03
CA ALA A 74 10.03 -17.46 -17.42
C ALA A 74 9.96 -18.09 -18.82
N ALA A 75 8.88 -18.81 -19.13
CA ALA A 75 8.66 -19.39 -20.45
C ALA A 75 8.53 -18.32 -21.54
N TYR A 76 7.83 -17.21 -21.28
CA TYR A 76 7.77 -16.07 -22.21
C TYR A 76 9.17 -15.51 -22.49
N CYS A 77 9.97 -15.27 -21.44
CA CYS A 77 11.34 -14.77 -21.56
C CYS A 77 12.22 -15.72 -22.40
N GLU A 78 12.19 -17.02 -22.11
CA GLU A 78 12.95 -18.04 -22.85
C GLU A 78 12.62 -18.02 -24.35
N ILE A 79 11.33 -17.93 -24.70
CA ILE A 79 10.92 -17.91 -26.12
C ILE A 79 11.45 -16.64 -26.81
N LYS A 80 11.37 -15.47 -26.15
CA LYS A 80 11.90 -14.21 -26.67
C LYS A 80 13.42 -14.21 -26.79
N GLU A 81 14.15 -14.78 -25.84
CA GLU A 81 15.61 -14.93 -25.89
C GLU A 81 16.07 -15.79 -27.09
N HIS A 82 15.26 -16.78 -27.49
CA HIS A 82 15.48 -17.57 -28.70
C HIS A 82 15.08 -16.85 -30.00
N GLY A 83 14.71 -15.56 -29.96
CA GLY A 83 14.33 -14.78 -31.13
C GLY A 83 13.03 -15.23 -31.80
N ARG A 84 12.18 -15.95 -31.06
CA ARG A 84 10.88 -16.42 -31.56
C ARG A 84 9.79 -15.44 -31.19
N GLU A 85 8.79 -15.32 -32.07
CA GLU A 85 7.57 -14.58 -31.75
C GLU A 85 6.68 -15.38 -30.79
N VAL A 86 6.15 -14.68 -29.79
CA VAL A 86 5.26 -15.22 -28.77
C VAL A 86 4.30 -14.13 -28.36
N SER A 87 3.01 -14.49 -28.20
CA SER A 87 1.99 -13.56 -27.74
C SER A 87 2.20 -13.20 -26.27
N GLU A 88 1.89 -11.96 -25.92
CA GLU A 88 1.92 -11.46 -24.54
C GLU A 88 0.62 -11.73 -23.78
N THR A 89 -0.41 -12.27 -24.44
CA THR A 89 -1.74 -12.52 -23.83
C THR A 89 -1.64 -13.28 -22.51
N GLN A 90 -0.88 -14.38 -22.47
CA GLN A 90 -0.73 -15.16 -21.23
C GLN A 90 0.01 -14.40 -20.12
N LEU A 91 0.89 -13.47 -20.47
CA LEU A 91 1.58 -12.61 -19.50
C LEU A 91 0.62 -11.57 -18.92
N LEU A 92 -0.07 -10.84 -19.81
CA LEU A 92 -0.89 -9.68 -19.47
C LEU A 92 -2.23 -10.06 -18.83
N ASP A 93 -2.88 -11.12 -19.34
CA ASP A 93 -4.24 -11.47 -18.95
C ASP A 93 -4.28 -12.55 -17.86
N GLU A 94 -3.18 -13.29 -17.66
CA GLU A 94 -3.11 -14.33 -16.64
C GLU A 94 -1.98 -14.07 -15.63
N ALA A 95 -0.72 -14.10 -16.05
CA ALA A 95 0.40 -14.18 -15.11
C ALA A 95 0.52 -12.93 -14.22
N LEU A 96 0.41 -11.72 -14.79
CA LEU A 96 0.52 -10.48 -14.02
C LEU A 96 -0.68 -10.26 -13.07
N PRO A 97 -1.95 -10.43 -13.50
CA PRO A 97 -3.09 -10.39 -12.59
C PRO A 97 -2.98 -11.44 -11.48
N ASP A 98 -2.61 -12.69 -11.80
CA ASP A 98 -2.45 -13.78 -10.83
C ASP A 98 -1.39 -13.41 -9.76
N LEU A 99 -0.25 -12.86 -10.19
CA LEU A 99 0.79 -12.42 -9.25
C LEU A 99 0.30 -11.32 -8.31
N TYR A 100 -0.45 -10.35 -8.84
CA TYR A 100 -1.02 -9.28 -8.02
C TYR A 100 -2.05 -9.84 -7.02
N MET A 101 -2.97 -10.66 -7.50
CA MET A 101 -3.98 -11.35 -6.69
C MET A 101 -3.33 -12.09 -5.52
N HIS A 102 -2.34 -12.94 -5.79
CA HIS A 102 -1.63 -13.72 -4.75
C HIS A 102 -0.82 -12.84 -3.79
N ALA A 103 -0.29 -11.70 -4.24
CA ALA A 103 0.34 -10.74 -3.33
C ALA A 103 -0.67 -10.13 -2.34
N LEU A 104 -1.90 -9.82 -2.79
CA LEU A 104 -2.98 -9.36 -1.92
C LEU A 104 -3.40 -10.45 -0.92
N GLN A 105 -3.50 -11.71 -1.36
CA GLN A 105 -3.83 -12.83 -0.47
C GLN A 105 -2.78 -13.01 0.65
N ILE A 106 -1.48 -12.88 0.31
CA ILE A 106 -0.40 -12.92 1.31
C ILE A 106 -0.52 -11.72 2.26
N ALA A 107 -0.79 -10.53 1.73
CA ALA A 107 -0.96 -9.34 2.56
C ALA A 107 -2.10 -9.50 3.57
N ASN A 108 -3.23 -10.03 3.11
CA ASN A 108 -4.38 -10.36 3.97
C ASN A 108 -4.04 -11.43 5.01
N LEU A 109 -3.30 -12.48 4.65
CA LEU A 109 -2.89 -13.53 5.57
C LEU A 109 -2.03 -13.00 6.74
N PHE A 110 -1.27 -11.93 6.52
CA PHE A 110 -0.41 -11.31 7.53
C PHE A 110 -0.96 -9.97 8.06
N GLU A 111 -2.22 -9.65 7.77
CA GLU A 111 -2.91 -8.44 8.23
C GLU A 111 -2.14 -7.15 7.95
N LEU A 112 -1.45 -7.07 6.80
CA LEU A 112 -0.66 -5.90 6.39
C LEU A 112 -1.36 -5.10 5.30
N ASP A 113 -1.23 -3.78 5.34
CA ASP A 113 -1.61 -2.92 4.20
C ASP A 113 -0.49 -2.98 3.15
N LEU A 114 -0.77 -3.64 2.02
CA LEU A 114 0.23 -3.83 0.97
C LEU A 114 0.64 -2.50 0.31
N GLY A 115 -0.30 -1.58 0.15
CA GLY A 115 -0.06 -0.26 -0.44
C GLY A 115 0.90 0.55 0.44
N ALA A 116 0.61 0.64 1.73
CA ALA A 116 1.47 1.33 2.68
C ALA A 116 2.88 0.71 2.75
N LYS A 117 2.98 -0.63 2.74
CA LYS A 117 4.27 -1.33 2.74
C LYS A 117 5.06 -1.09 1.46
N TYR A 118 4.39 -0.97 0.32
CA TYR A 118 5.03 -0.61 -0.94
C TYR A 118 5.57 0.83 -0.90
N GLU A 119 4.80 1.79 -0.37
CA GLU A 119 5.26 3.18 -0.21
C GLU A 119 6.50 3.28 0.68
N GLU A 120 6.51 2.61 1.83
CA GLU A 120 7.68 2.49 2.70
C GLU A 120 8.89 1.95 1.94
N ARG A 121 8.67 0.91 1.12
CA ARG A 121 9.72 0.26 0.32
C ARG A 121 10.28 1.18 -0.75
N ILE A 122 9.43 1.94 -1.43
CA ILE A 122 9.86 2.92 -2.43
C ILE A 122 10.65 4.06 -1.78
N ALA A 123 10.18 4.61 -0.66
CA ALA A 123 10.93 5.63 0.09
C ALA A 123 12.31 5.13 0.51
N SER A 124 12.39 3.89 1.02
CA SER A 124 13.66 3.23 1.35
C SER A 124 14.59 3.07 0.13
N ASN A 125 14.05 2.67 -1.02
CA ASN A 125 14.83 2.52 -2.25
C ASN A 125 15.32 3.87 -2.78
N ILE A 126 14.51 4.93 -2.73
CA ILE A 126 14.91 6.29 -3.10
C ILE A 126 16.05 6.77 -2.19
N ALA A 127 15.96 6.56 -0.88
CA ALA A 127 17.07 6.90 0.03
C ALA A 127 18.35 6.12 -0.28
N ARG A 128 18.23 4.85 -0.68
CA ARG A 128 19.37 3.98 -0.99
C ARG A 128 20.03 4.29 -2.34
N PHE A 129 19.25 4.64 -3.36
CA PHE A 129 19.72 4.72 -4.76
C PHE A 129 19.54 6.10 -5.40
N GLY A 130 18.70 6.98 -4.85
CA GLY A 130 18.38 8.29 -5.41
C GLY A 130 19.53 9.30 -5.38
N GLY A 131 20.61 9.01 -4.64
CA GLY A 131 21.86 9.77 -4.69
C GLY A 131 22.87 9.29 -5.74
N VAL A 132 22.58 8.21 -6.46
CA VAL A 132 23.46 7.67 -7.52
C VAL A 132 23.04 8.29 -8.86
N SER A 133 23.40 9.56 -9.07
CA SER A 133 23.38 10.13 -10.42
C SER A 133 24.41 9.38 -11.26
N LYS A 134 23.95 8.67 -12.30
CA LYS A 134 24.82 8.17 -13.37
C LYS A 134 25.30 9.32 -14.25
#